data_AF-A0A7S2DFP4-F1
#
_entry.id   AF-A0A7S2DFP4-F1
#
_cell.length_a   1.000
_cell.length_b   1.000
_cell.length_c   1.000
_cell.angle_alpha   90.00
_cell.angle_beta   90.00
_cell.angle_gamma   90.00
#
_symmetry.space_group_name_H-M   'P 1'
#
loop_
_entity.id
_entity.type
_entity.pdbx_description
1 polymer ?
#
loop_
_entity_poly.entity_id
_entity_poly.type
_entity_poly.pdbx_seq_one_letter_code
_entity_poly.pdbx_strand_id
1 'polypeptide(L)'
;MRAQEKAENAATVTEAEAGLQAVDQAITILDRFYKTASKATVALAQRGPVDDAPDAGFAGDEPYTGLQSEAGGVVGMLEVIKSDFRRTVTETKQAEAEAEQDHLAFMTETGASLAAKKSAQDEKTRQKGSAEDQLIADGDSLKSQVAIVESSISELLQLKKACETGMSYEDRVSRREEEIAALKQAACILDDYAKYGPSGAG
;
A
#
# COMPACT_ATOMS: atom_id res chain seq x y z
N MET A 1 -5.81 -9.92 -18.10
CA MET A 1 -4.87 -8.91 -18.63
C MET A 1 -3.49 -9.52 -18.80
N ARG A 2 -2.62 -9.63 -17.79
CA ARG A 2 -1.26 -10.19 -17.99
C ARG A 2 -1.16 -11.61 -18.54
N ALA A 3 -1.98 -12.53 -18.06
CA ALA A 3 -2.00 -13.90 -18.57
C ALA A 3 -2.47 -13.98 -20.03
N GLN A 4 -3.35 -13.06 -20.46
CA GLN A 4 -3.79 -12.97 -21.86
C GLN A 4 -2.69 -12.38 -22.74
N GLU A 5 -2.07 -11.27 -22.32
CA GLU A 5 -0.95 -10.64 -23.05
C GLU A 5 0.21 -11.62 -23.24
N LYS A 6 0.59 -12.36 -22.20
CA LYS A 6 1.61 -13.41 -22.27
C LYS A 6 1.26 -14.52 -23.26
N ALA A 7 0.00 -14.94 -23.29
CA ALA A 7 -0.47 -15.95 -24.23
C ALA A 7 -0.46 -15.44 -25.68
N GLU A 8 -0.87 -14.19 -25.89
CA GLU A 8 -0.85 -13.53 -27.20
C GLU A 8 0.59 -13.32 -27.72
N ASN A 9 1.50 -12.88 -26.85
CA ASN A 9 2.93 -12.75 -27.17
C ASN A 9 3.56 -14.10 -27.51
N ALA A 10 3.25 -15.15 -26.75
CA ALA A 10 3.72 -16.51 -27.03
C ALA A 10 3.19 -17.05 -28.37
N ALA A 11 1.92 -16.80 -28.68
CA ALA A 11 1.32 -17.17 -29.97
C ALA A 11 2.00 -16.40 -31.12
N THR A 12 2.22 -15.10 -30.96
CA THR A 12 2.88 -14.24 -31.94
C THR A 12 4.30 -14.71 -32.25
N VAL A 13 5.09 -15.06 -31.22
CA VAL A 13 6.43 -15.64 -31.39
C VAL A 13 6.36 -16.96 -32.16
N THR A 14 5.42 -17.84 -31.79
CA THR A 14 5.27 -19.15 -32.43
C THR A 14 4.91 -19.01 -33.91
N GLU A 15 3.95 -18.14 -34.22
CA GLU A 15 3.52 -17.88 -35.59
C GLU A 15 4.63 -17.21 -36.42
N ALA A 16 5.35 -16.25 -35.84
CA ALA A 16 6.46 -15.59 -36.50
C ALA A 16 7.65 -16.55 -36.76
N GLU A 17 7.94 -17.48 -35.85
CA GLU A 17 8.95 -18.53 -36.06
C GLU A 17 8.54 -19.50 -37.19
N ALA A 18 7.27 -19.88 -37.26
CA ALA A 18 6.74 -20.71 -38.34
C ALA A 18 6.80 -19.97 -39.70
N GLY A 19 6.39 -18.70 -39.73
CA GLY A 19 6.48 -17.84 -40.91
C GLY A 19 7.93 -17.65 -41.38
N LEU A 20 8.85 -17.44 -40.44
CA LEU A 20 10.28 -17.35 -40.73
C LEU A 20 10.80 -18.61 -41.44
N GLN A 21 10.44 -19.78 -40.93
CA GLN A 21 10.85 -21.06 -41.52
C GLN A 21 10.26 -21.26 -42.92
N ALA A 22 8.99 -20.91 -43.11
CA ALA A 22 8.32 -21.02 -44.41
C ALA A 22 8.96 -20.09 -45.46
N VAL A 23 9.27 -18.86 -45.09
CA VAL A 23 9.95 -17.89 -45.98
C VAL A 23 11.37 -18.34 -46.31
N ASP A 24 12.11 -18.89 -45.34
CA ASP A 24 13.45 -19.42 -45.57
C ASP A 24 13.46 -20.59 -46.57
N GLN A 25 12.46 -21.48 -46.46
CA GLN A 25 12.26 -22.56 -47.43
C GLN A 25 11.89 -22.03 -48.81
N ALA A 26 11.00 -21.04 -48.89
CA ALA A 26 10.60 -20.41 -50.16
C ALA A 26 11.81 -19.76 -50.87
N ILE A 27 12.63 -19.00 -50.14
CA ILE A 27 13.88 -18.42 -50.65
C ILE A 27 14.79 -19.53 -51.20
N THR A 28 14.96 -20.62 -50.46
CA THR A 28 15.81 -21.76 -50.88
C THR A 28 15.31 -22.43 -52.16
N ILE A 29 13.99 -22.62 -52.29
CA ILE A 29 13.37 -23.21 -53.48
C ILE A 29 13.54 -22.29 -54.69
N LEU A 30 13.26 -20.99 -54.53
CA LEU A 30 13.40 -20.00 -55.59
C LEU A 30 14.86 -19.86 -56.03
N ASP A 31 15.80 -19.76 -55.10
CA ASP A 31 17.24 -19.71 -55.39
C ASP A 31 17.69 -20.94 -56.20
N ARG A 32 17.25 -22.15 -55.82
CA ARG A 32 17.52 -23.37 -56.58
C ARG A 32 16.90 -23.34 -57.97
N PHE A 33 15.65 -22.89 -58.09
CA PHE A 33 14.94 -22.79 -59.36
C PHE A 33 15.68 -21.85 -60.32
N TYR A 34 15.97 -20.62 -59.89
CA TYR A 34 16.64 -19.62 -60.74
C TYR A 34 18.06 -20.04 -61.12
N LYS A 35 18.83 -20.65 -60.21
CA LYS A 35 20.16 -21.23 -60.51
C LYS A 35 20.12 -22.41 -61.47
N THR A 36 19.01 -23.16 -61.51
CA THR A 36 18.84 -24.31 -62.41
C THR A 36 18.33 -23.84 -63.78
N ALA A 37 17.35 -22.94 -63.80
CA ALA A 37 16.78 -22.35 -65.00
C ALA A 37 17.82 -21.51 -65.79
N SER A 38 18.76 -20.86 -65.11
CA SER A 38 19.88 -20.15 -65.76
C SER A 38 20.87 -21.08 -66.46
N LYS A 39 20.86 -22.38 -66.13
CA LYS A 39 21.72 -23.43 -66.73
C LYS A 39 20.97 -24.32 -67.71
N ALA A 40 19.66 -24.10 -67.89
CA ALA A 40 18.83 -24.92 -68.74
C ALA A 40 19.05 -24.55 -70.23
N THR A 41 19.82 -25.37 -70.94
CA THR A 41 19.86 -25.41 -72.41
C THR A 41 18.86 -26.44 -72.93
N VAL A 42 17.56 -26.18 -72.75
CA VAL A 42 16.54 -27.03 -73.40
C VAL A 42 16.45 -26.61 -74.87
N ALA A 43 17.19 -27.30 -75.74
CA ALA A 43 16.89 -27.30 -77.16
C ALA A 43 15.62 -28.13 -77.37
N LEU A 44 14.52 -27.50 -77.78
CA LEU A 44 13.27 -28.17 -78.09
C LEU A 44 13.43 -28.98 -79.39
N ALA A 45 14.01 -30.17 -79.29
CA ALA A 45 14.23 -31.06 -80.43
C ALA A 45 12.94 -31.82 -80.80
N GLN A 46 11.95 -31.12 -81.34
CA GLN A 46 10.92 -31.75 -82.19
C GLN A 46 10.19 -30.70 -83.04
N ARG A 47 10.78 -30.37 -84.20
CA ARG A 47 10.12 -29.61 -85.27
C ARG A 47 9.31 -30.58 -86.14
N GLY A 48 8.01 -30.68 -85.90
CA GLY A 48 7.05 -31.13 -86.93
C GLY A 48 6.63 -29.94 -87.81
N PRO A 49 6.05 -30.15 -89.01
CA PRO A 49 5.77 -29.07 -89.96
C PRO A 49 4.89 -27.99 -89.32
N VAL A 50 5.41 -26.77 -89.31
CA VAL A 50 4.80 -25.54 -88.78
C VAL A 50 3.96 -24.89 -89.88
N ASP A 51 2.73 -24.47 -89.58
CA ASP A 51 2.11 -23.33 -90.28
C ASP A 51 0.91 -22.68 -89.57
N ASP A 52 0.35 -23.24 -88.48
CA ASP A 52 -0.86 -22.67 -87.84
C ASP A 52 -0.82 -22.53 -86.30
N ALA A 53 0.37 -22.59 -85.68
CA ALA A 53 0.47 -22.35 -84.23
C ALA A 53 0.58 -20.83 -83.95
N PRO A 54 -0.30 -20.23 -83.11
CA PRO A 54 -0.16 -18.83 -82.71
C PRO A 54 1.17 -18.61 -81.98
N ASP A 55 1.81 -17.49 -82.26
CA ASP A 55 3.07 -17.07 -81.64
C ASP A 55 2.93 -17.08 -80.11
N ALA A 56 3.67 -17.97 -79.45
CA ALA A 56 3.64 -18.14 -78.00
C ALA A 56 4.33 -17.00 -77.25
N GLY A 57 4.86 -15.98 -77.95
CA GLY A 57 5.53 -14.82 -77.34
C GLY A 57 6.94 -15.12 -76.85
N PHE A 58 7.51 -16.25 -77.27
CA PHE A 58 8.91 -16.61 -77.03
C PHE A 58 9.61 -16.70 -78.39
N ALA A 59 10.78 -16.10 -78.54
CA ALA A 59 11.62 -16.27 -79.73
C ALA A 59 11.85 -17.78 -79.92
N GLY A 60 11.33 -18.32 -81.02
CA GLY A 60 10.98 -19.74 -81.19
C GLY A 60 12.12 -20.77 -81.19
N ASP A 61 13.27 -20.48 -80.59
CA ASP A 61 14.40 -21.40 -80.39
C ASP A 61 15.16 -21.15 -79.06
N GLU A 62 14.76 -20.19 -78.20
CA GLU A 62 15.44 -19.93 -76.92
C GLU A 62 14.86 -20.75 -75.74
N PRO A 63 15.71 -21.40 -74.91
CA PRO A 63 15.24 -22.07 -73.70
C PRO A 63 14.61 -21.06 -72.73
N TYR A 64 13.47 -21.41 -72.13
CA TYR A 64 12.90 -20.61 -71.05
C TYR A 64 13.86 -20.61 -69.85
N THR A 65 14.51 -19.47 -69.62
CA THR A 65 15.49 -19.29 -68.54
C THR A 65 14.86 -18.82 -67.22
N GLY A 66 13.52 -18.72 -67.15
CA GLY A 66 12.82 -18.38 -65.92
C GLY A 66 12.72 -16.89 -65.61
N LEU A 67 12.75 -15.98 -66.61
CA LEU A 67 12.63 -14.52 -66.39
C LEU A 67 13.64 -14.00 -65.34
N GLN A 68 14.92 -14.29 -65.56
CA GLN A 68 16.02 -14.04 -64.60
C GLN A 68 16.12 -12.59 -64.09
N SER A 69 15.63 -11.60 -64.86
CA SER A 69 15.61 -10.18 -64.45
C SER A 69 14.69 -9.88 -63.27
N GLU A 70 13.58 -10.61 -63.12
CA GLU A 70 12.59 -10.40 -62.05
C GLU A 70 12.91 -11.19 -60.76
N ALA A 71 13.82 -12.16 -60.86
CA ALA A 71 14.20 -13.05 -59.76
C ALA A 71 14.75 -12.32 -58.53
N GLY A 72 15.59 -11.29 -58.77
CA GLY A 72 16.24 -10.53 -57.70
C GLY A 72 15.24 -9.72 -56.86
N GLY A 73 14.18 -9.20 -57.48
CA GLY A 73 13.16 -8.42 -56.78
C GLY A 73 12.32 -9.28 -55.83
N VAL A 74 11.90 -10.46 -56.29
CA VAL A 74 11.08 -11.39 -55.48
C VAL A 74 11.88 -11.97 -54.31
N VAL A 75 13.13 -12.40 -54.56
CA VAL A 75 14.00 -12.91 -53.49
C VAL A 75 14.34 -11.81 -52.48
N GLY A 76 14.65 -10.60 -52.95
CA GLY A 76 14.89 -9.45 -52.07
C GLY A 76 13.68 -9.12 -51.19
N MET A 77 12.46 -9.18 -51.72
CA MET A 77 11.24 -8.97 -50.93
C MET A 77 11.06 -10.07 -49.87
N LEU A 78 11.34 -11.32 -50.19
CA LEU A 78 11.29 -12.42 -49.22
C LEU A 78 12.38 -12.30 -48.15
N GLU A 79 13.57 -11.80 -48.47
CA GLU A 79 14.63 -11.52 -47.49
C GLU A 79 14.22 -10.41 -46.51
N VAL A 80 13.52 -9.37 -46.98
CA VAL A 80 12.94 -8.33 -46.11
C VAL A 80 11.90 -8.94 -45.18
N ILE A 81 10.95 -9.74 -45.71
CA ILE A 81 9.93 -10.42 -44.90
C ILE A 81 10.58 -11.36 -43.86
N LYS A 82 11.64 -12.08 -44.24
CA LYS A 82 12.44 -12.91 -43.33
C LYS A 82 13.04 -12.08 -42.20
N SER A 83 13.61 -10.92 -42.53
CA SER A 83 14.15 -9.99 -41.54
C SER A 83 13.07 -9.49 -40.59
N ASP A 84 11.89 -9.16 -41.11
CA ASP A 84 10.75 -8.72 -40.30
C ASP A 84 10.30 -9.81 -39.33
N PHE A 85 10.16 -11.06 -39.75
CA PHE A 85 9.85 -12.16 -38.82
C PHE A 85 10.91 -12.33 -37.72
N ARG A 86 12.21 -12.24 -38.06
CA ARG A 86 13.27 -12.31 -37.04
C ARG A 86 13.19 -11.16 -36.04
N ARG A 87 12.90 -9.95 -36.54
CA ARG A 87 12.70 -8.77 -35.70
C ARG A 87 11.50 -8.95 -34.78
N THR A 88 10.35 -9.35 -35.30
CA THR A 88 9.15 -9.63 -34.49
C THR A 88 9.43 -10.64 -33.39
N VAL A 89 10.08 -11.77 -33.69
CA VAL A 89 10.44 -12.77 -32.67
C VAL A 89 11.33 -12.17 -31.57
N THR A 90 12.33 -11.37 -31.95
CA THR A 90 13.29 -10.79 -31.01
C THR A 90 12.64 -9.71 -30.14
N GLU A 91 11.94 -8.76 -30.77
CA GLU A 91 11.29 -7.65 -30.09
C GLU A 91 10.16 -8.15 -29.17
N THR A 92 9.34 -9.09 -29.61
CA THR A 92 8.26 -9.66 -28.77
C THR A 92 8.83 -10.43 -27.57
N LYS A 93 9.90 -11.22 -27.75
CA LYS A 93 10.56 -11.90 -26.63
C LYS A 93 11.18 -10.92 -25.63
N GLN A 94 11.81 -9.85 -26.12
CA GLN A 94 12.39 -8.82 -25.28
C GLN A 94 11.30 -8.08 -24.50
N ALA A 95 10.24 -7.64 -25.18
CA ALA A 95 9.12 -6.94 -24.56
C ALA A 95 8.43 -7.80 -23.50
N GLU A 96 8.24 -9.10 -23.73
CA GLU A 96 7.67 -10.02 -22.73
C GLU A 96 8.59 -10.17 -21.50
N ALA A 97 9.91 -10.25 -21.70
CA ALA A 97 10.86 -10.36 -20.61
C ALA A 97 10.89 -9.08 -19.75
N GLU A 98 10.92 -7.90 -20.39
CA GLU A 98 10.85 -6.60 -19.73
C GLU A 98 9.52 -6.46 -18.97
N ALA A 99 8.41 -6.82 -19.61
CA ALA A 99 7.11 -6.82 -18.99
C ALA A 99 7.10 -7.74 -17.75
N GLU A 100 7.53 -8.99 -17.83
CA GLU A 100 7.58 -9.91 -16.68
C GLU A 100 8.40 -9.30 -15.52
N GLN A 101 9.56 -8.71 -15.81
CA GLN A 101 10.39 -8.05 -14.80
C GLN A 101 9.67 -6.88 -14.12
N ASP A 102 9.06 -5.98 -14.90
CA ASP A 102 8.33 -4.82 -14.38
C ASP A 102 7.15 -5.25 -13.50
N HIS A 103 6.45 -6.31 -13.90
CA HIS A 103 5.34 -6.84 -13.11
C HIS A 103 5.82 -7.45 -11.79
N LEU A 104 6.92 -8.20 -11.79
CA LEU A 104 7.49 -8.75 -10.57
C LEU A 104 7.97 -7.63 -9.64
N ALA A 105 8.64 -6.61 -10.19
CA ALA A 105 9.06 -5.44 -9.42
C ALA A 105 7.86 -4.71 -8.81
N PHE A 106 6.83 -4.42 -9.62
CA PHE A 106 5.61 -3.77 -9.17
C PHE A 106 4.89 -4.56 -8.07
N MET A 107 4.70 -5.87 -8.25
CA MET A 107 4.03 -6.73 -7.29
C MET A 107 4.81 -6.84 -5.98
N THR A 108 6.14 -6.88 -6.06
CA THR A 108 7.01 -6.94 -4.88
C THR A 108 6.97 -5.61 -4.11
N GLU A 109 7.20 -4.49 -4.78
CA GLU A 109 7.22 -3.16 -4.16
C GLU A 109 5.85 -2.81 -3.58
N THR A 110 4.78 -3.01 -4.36
CA THR A 110 3.42 -2.75 -3.92
C THR A 110 3.03 -3.66 -2.77
N GLY A 111 3.38 -4.95 -2.84
CA GLY A 111 3.11 -5.92 -1.77
C GLY A 111 3.79 -5.52 -0.46
N ALA A 112 5.09 -5.18 -0.51
CA ALA A 112 5.85 -4.72 0.64
C ALA A 112 5.29 -3.40 1.21
N SER A 113 5.01 -2.43 0.36
CA SER A 113 4.42 -1.14 0.74
C SER A 113 3.06 -1.30 1.39
N LEU A 114 2.20 -2.16 0.85
CA LEU A 114 0.87 -2.43 1.37
C LEU A 114 0.93 -3.14 2.72
N ALA A 115 1.80 -4.14 2.88
CA ALA A 115 2.02 -4.83 4.15
C ALA A 115 2.52 -3.87 5.23
N ALA A 116 3.52 -3.04 4.91
CA ALA A 116 4.07 -2.05 5.83
C ALA A 116 3.01 -1.02 6.25
N LYS A 117 2.25 -0.47 5.29
CA LYS A 117 1.19 0.51 5.57
C LYS A 117 0.07 -0.09 6.40
N LYS A 118 -0.33 -1.34 6.13
CA LYS A 118 -1.36 -2.04 6.91
C LYS A 118 -0.90 -2.25 8.36
N SER A 119 0.32 -2.74 8.57
CA SER A 119 0.87 -2.89 9.92
C SER A 119 0.99 -1.56 10.65
N ALA A 120 1.42 -0.49 9.96
CA ALA A 120 1.49 0.85 10.54
C ALA A 120 0.09 1.38 10.89
N GLN A 121 -0.92 1.15 10.06
CA GLN A 121 -2.31 1.53 10.33
C GLN A 121 -2.86 0.81 11.56
N ASP A 122 -2.65 -0.50 11.65
CA ASP A 122 -3.12 -1.31 12.78
C ASP A 122 -2.48 -0.84 14.10
N GLU A 123 -1.16 -0.62 14.08
CA GLU A 123 -0.44 -0.11 15.25
C GLU A 123 -0.89 1.30 15.63
N LYS A 124 -1.09 2.20 14.66
CA LYS A 124 -1.57 3.56 14.94
C LYS A 124 -3.00 3.58 15.47
N THR A 125 -3.86 2.69 14.97
CA THR A 125 -5.22 2.52 15.48
C THR A 125 -5.18 2.06 16.93
N ARG A 126 -4.32 1.09 17.26
CA ARG A 126 -4.12 0.61 18.63
C ARG A 126 -3.58 1.68 19.57
N GLN A 127 -2.56 2.43 19.13
CA GLN A 127 -1.98 3.55 19.89
C GLN A 127 -3.03 4.63 20.16
N LYS A 128 -3.85 4.96 19.15
CA LYS A 128 -4.95 5.91 19.29
C LYS A 128 -5.95 5.45 20.36
N GLY A 129 -6.43 4.20 20.26
CA GLY A 129 -7.37 3.67 21.25
C GLY A 129 -6.81 3.71 22.67
N SER A 130 -5.56 3.27 22.85
CA SER A 130 -4.90 3.32 24.17
C SER A 130 -4.74 4.74 24.71
N ALA A 131 -4.47 5.72 23.84
CA ALA A 131 -4.36 7.12 24.25
C ALA A 131 -5.74 7.71 24.60
N GLU A 132 -6.79 7.35 23.88
CA GLU A 132 -8.18 7.75 24.19
C GLU A 132 -8.63 7.17 25.53
N ASP A 133 -8.35 5.89 25.81
CA ASP A 133 -8.65 5.25 27.09
C ASP A 133 -7.91 5.93 28.26
N GLN A 134 -6.62 6.23 28.07
CA GLN A 134 -5.83 6.93 29.09
C GLN A 134 -6.36 8.35 29.35
N LEU A 135 -6.73 9.07 28.29
CA LEU A 135 -7.29 10.42 28.41
C LEU A 135 -8.60 10.42 29.22
N ILE A 136 -9.46 9.42 29.00
CA ILE A 136 -10.69 9.25 29.77
C ILE A 136 -10.38 8.96 31.24
N ALA A 137 -9.49 8.01 31.50
CA ALA A 137 -9.09 7.65 32.87
C ALA A 137 -8.46 8.83 33.63
N ASP A 138 -7.60 9.60 32.97
CA ASP A 138 -6.99 10.79 33.54
C ASP A 138 -8.03 11.89 33.82
N GLY A 139 -9.01 12.06 32.92
CA GLY A 139 -10.13 12.98 33.10
C GLY A 139 -11.00 12.63 34.32
N ASP A 140 -11.33 11.35 34.48
CA ASP A 140 -12.10 10.85 35.63
C ASP A 140 -11.32 11.00 36.94
N SER A 141 -10.03 10.66 36.92
CA SER A 141 -9.12 10.84 38.07
C SER A 141 -9.03 12.31 38.48
N LEU A 142 -8.85 13.22 37.52
CA LEU A 142 -8.81 14.66 37.77
C LEU A 142 -10.12 15.14 38.41
N LYS A 143 -11.27 14.73 37.86
CA LYS A 143 -12.58 15.10 38.41
C LYS A 143 -12.76 14.61 39.85
N SER A 144 -12.33 13.38 40.15
CA SER A 144 -12.37 12.81 41.50
C SER A 144 -11.47 13.60 42.46
N GLN A 145 -10.24 13.92 42.05
CA GLN A 145 -9.30 14.68 42.86
C GLN A 145 -9.79 16.11 43.12
N VAL A 146 -10.38 16.77 42.12
CA VAL A 146 -11.00 18.09 42.29
C VAL A 146 -12.11 18.03 43.35
N ALA A 147 -13.00 17.03 43.29
CA ALA A 147 -14.05 16.86 44.28
C ALA A 147 -13.50 16.63 45.71
N ILE A 148 -12.40 15.86 45.85
CA ILE A 148 -11.73 15.66 47.14
C ILE A 148 -11.16 16.98 47.67
N VAL A 149 -10.52 17.77 46.81
CA VAL A 149 -9.95 19.07 47.20
C VAL A 149 -11.06 20.04 47.63
N GLU A 150 -12.16 20.11 46.87
CA GLU A 150 -13.32 20.93 47.23
C GLU A 150 -13.91 20.53 48.59
N SER A 151 -14.09 19.24 48.85
CA SER A 151 -14.55 18.72 50.14
C SER A 151 -13.57 19.08 51.26
N SER A 152 -12.28 18.88 51.04
CA SER A 152 -11.22 19.16 52.03
C SER A 152 -11.16 20.65 52.40
N ILE A 153 -11.33 21.54 51.40
CA ILE A 153 -11.39 22.98 51.64
C ILE A 153 -12.64 23.33 52.47
N SER A 154 -13.80 22.75 52.14
CA SER A 154 -15.04 22.96 52.90
C SER A 154 -14.88 22.53 54.37
N GLU A 155 -14.33 21.35 54.61
CA GLU A 155 -14.05 20.84 55.96
C GLU A 155 -13.06 21.73 56.72
N LEU A 156 -11.98 22.18 56.06
CA LEU A 156 -11.00 23.06 56.66
C LEU A 156 -11.61 24.40 57.07
N LEU A 157 -12.49 24.98 56.24
CA LEU A 157 -13.20 26.21 56.56
C LEU A 157 -14.15 26.04 57.75
N GLN A 158 -14.87 24.92 57.82
CA GLN A 158 -15.74 24.61 58.95
C GLN A 158 -14.93 24.41 60.24
N LEU A 159 -13.84 23.66 60.19
CA LEU A 159 -12.96 23.44 61.32
C LEU A 159 -12.31 24.75 61.80
N LYS A 160 -11.84 25.58 60.86
CA LYS A 160 -11.28 26.90 61.19
C LYS A 160 -12.28 27.75 61.98
N LYS A 161 -13.55 27.79 61.56
CA LYS A 161 -14.61 28.49 62.29
C LYS A 161 -14.82 27.96 63.70
N ALA A 162 -14.71 26.64 63.91
CA ALA A 162 -14.84 26.03 65.23
C ALA A 162 -13.60 26.26 66.13
N CYS A 163 -12.41 26.33 65.55
CA CYS A 163 -11.15 26.45 66.27
C CYS A 163 -10.72 27.91 66.55
N GLU A 164 -11.08 28.87 65.69
CA GLU A 164 -10.82 30.30 65.92
C GLU A 164 -11.86 30.88 66.89
N THR A 165 -11.62 30.71 68.18
CA THR A 165 -12.47 31.29 69.25
C THR A 165 -12.23 32.79 69.49
N GLY A 166 -11.30 33.41 68.75
CA GLY A 166 -10.87 34.80 68.94
C GLY A 166 -10.14 35.06 70.26
N MET A 167 -9.98 34.05 71.12
CA MET A 167 -9.31 34.12 72.42
C MET A 167 -8.14 33.13 72.43
N SER A 168 -7.04 33.50 73.08
CA SER A 168 -5.92 32.57 73.25
C SER A 168 -6.33 31.42 74.19
N TYR A 169 -5.59 30.31 74.13
CA TYR A 169 -5.79 29.22 75.08
C TYR A 169 -5.62 29.71 76.53
N GLU A 170 -4.65 30.59 76.77
CA GLU A 170 -4.37 31.20 78.07
C GLU A 170 -5.57 32.02 78.56
N ASP A 171 -6.12 32.90 77.73
CA ASP A 171 -7.33 33.69 78.07
C ASP A 171 -8.52 32.79 78.40
N ARG A 172 -8.69 31.68 77.67
CA ARG A 172 -9.75 30.70 77.92
C ARG A 172 -9.57 29.97 79.24
N VAL A 173 -8.33 29.66 79.64
CA VAL A 173 -8.04 29.05 80.93
C VAL A 173 -8.32 30.04 82.05
N SER A 174 -7.82 31.28 81.94
CA SER A 174 -8.06 32.34 82.93
C SER A 174 -9.55 32.55 83.20
N ARG A 175 -10.37 32.71 82.16
CA ARG A 175 -11.83 32.89 82.32
C ARG A 175 -12.52 31.70 82.98
N ARG A 176 -12.07 30.48 82.69
CA ARG A 176 -12.61 29.27 83.33
C ARG A 176 -12.24 29.22 84.80
N GLU A 177 -11.03 29.62 85.16
CA GLU A 177 -10.60 29.67 86.56
C GLU A 177 -11.40 30.71 87.35
N GLU A 178 -11.65 31.88 86.77
CA GLU A 178 -12.54 32.91 87.33
C GLU A 178 -13.98 32.39 87.52
N GLU A 179 -14.54 31.73 86.51
CA GLU A 179 -15.87 31.11 86.59
C GLU A 179 -15.94 30.03 87.67
N ILE A 180 -14.94 29.14 87.75
CA ILE A 180 -14.86 28.10 88.78
C ILE A 180 -14.78 28.72 90.18
N ALA A 181 -14.00 29.80 90.36
CA ALA A 181 -13.92 30.49 91.63
C ALA A 181 -15.28 31.09 92.04
N ALA A 182 -15.98 31.75 91.12
CA ALA A 182 -17.31 32.30 91.36
C ALA A 182 -18.34 31.21 91.68
N LEU A 183 -18.33 30.08 90.95
CA LEU A 183 -19.22 28.95 91.20
C LEU A 183 -18.95 28.29 92.55
N LYS A 184 -17.69 28.17 92.97
CA LYS A 184 -17.33 27.65 94.31
C LYS A 184 -17.83 28.57 95.43
N GLN A 185 -17.73 29.89 95.25
CA GLN A 185 -18.29 30.85 96.19
C GLN A 185 -19.82 30.71 96.28
N ALA A 186 -20.51 30.65 95.14
CA ALA A 186 -21.95 30.45 95.11
C ALA A 186 -22.37 29.13 95.77
N ALA A 187 -21.64 28.04 95.51
CA ALA A 187 -21.89 26.75 96.15
C ALA A 187 -21.72 26.82 97.68
N CYS A 188 -20.68 27.51 98.18
CA CYS A 188 -20.49 27.72 99.62
C CYS A 188 -21.67 28.47 100.22
N ILE A 189 -22.11 29.57 99.60
CA ILE A 189 -23.26 30.36 100.07
C ILE A 189 -24.53 29.49 100.12
N LEU A 190 -24.76 28.66 99.10
CA LEU A 190 -25.92 27.76 99.05
C LEU A 190 -25.85 26.65 100.10
N ASP A 191 -24.67 26.08 100.34
CA ASP A 191 -24.44 25.09 101.39
C ASP A 191 -24.63 25.69 102.78
N ASP A 192 -24.16 26.90 103.01
CA ASP A 192 -24.33 27.62 104.27
C ASP A 192 -25.80 28.00 104.49
N TYR A 193 -26.49 28.47 103.45
CA TYR A 193 -27.93 28.72 103.49
C TYR A 193 -28.74 27.46 103.80
N ALA A 194 -28.35 26.30 103.24
CA ALA A 194 -29.02 25.03 103.51
C ALA A 194 -28.83 24.54 104.96
N LYS A 195 -27.66 24.80 105.57
CA LYS A 195 -27.34 24.37 106.95
C LYS A 195 -27.89 25.29 108.02
N TYR A 196 -27.92 26.59 107.76
CA TYR A 196 -28.16 27.61 108.79
C TYR A 196 -29.37 28.52 108.49
N GLY A 197 -30.08 28.27 107.39
CA GLY A 197 -31.22 29.08 106.95
C GLY A 197 -30.80 30.49 106.49
N PRO A 198 -31.74 31.43 106.33
CA PRO A 198 -31.47 32.79 105.85
C PRO A 198 -30.51 33.61 106.74
N SER A 199 -30.21 33.12 107.94
CA SER A 199 -29.27 33.71 108.90
C SER A 199 -27.81 33.28 108.73
N GLY A 200 -27.49 32.35 107.81
CA GLY A 200 -26.14 31.82 107.62
C GLY A 200 -25.35 32.32 106.40
N ALA A 201 -25.94 33.15 105.55
CA ALA A 201 -25.26 33.76 104.40
C ALA A 201 -24.69 35.13 104.80
N GLY A 202 -23.49 35.13 105.37
CA GLY A 202 -22.74 36.35 105.73
C GLY A 202 -21.36 36.33 105.11
#